data_AF-A0A7C3D8W3-F1
#
_entry.id   AF-A0A7C3D8W3-F1
#
_cell.length_a   1.000
_cell.length_b   1.000
_cell.length_c   1.000
_cell.angle_alpha   90.00
_cell.angle_beta   90.00
_cell.angle_gamma   90.00
#
_symmetry.space_group_name_H-M   'P 1'
#
loop_
_entity.id
_entity.type
_entity.pdbx_description
1 polymer ?
#
loop_
_entity_poly.entity_id
_entity_poly.type
_entity_poly.pdbx_seq_one_letter_code
_entity_poly.pdbx_strand_id
1 'polypeptide(L)'
;MPGFNSRHFVDASIPQDQLTRLDMMKTESRAWAEQLEEHLLKGGCFPEWSDTELQAHIPNEAHRQQTISEMNPRSLAFFTEPIPLPKEWFAVPAGYIQFTDAYAVPASQAEDQGWPITRLPAGHFHMLVDPVAVSDALINMLGQLVH
;
A
#
# COMPACT_ATOMS: atom_id res chain seq x y z
N MET A 1 -1.86 15.64 25.02
CA MET A 1 -0.88 15.26 24.00
C MET A 1 -1.28 15.99 22.72
N PRO A 2 -0.51 16.96 22.20
CA PRO A 2 -0.75 17.42 20.84
C PRO A 2 -0.46 16.22 19.93
N GLY A 3 -1.49 15.72 19.24
CA GLY A 3 -1.32 14.60 18.32
C GLY A 3 -0.37 15.02 17.22
N PHE A 4 0.66 14.20 16.98
CA PHE A 4 1.40 14.24 15.73
C PHE A 4 0.41 13.84 14.62
N ASN A 5 -0.29 14.82 14.08
CA ASN A 5 -1.13 14.60 12.91
C ASN A 5 -0.20 14.58 11.70
N SER A 6 0.32 13.41 11.38
CA SER A 6 1.03 13.14 10.13
C SER A 6 0.50 11.87 9.49
N ARG A 7 0.71 11.71 8.19
CA ARG A 7 0.39 10.46 7.47
C ARG A 7 1.63 9.79 6.92
N HIS A 8 1.56 8.47 6.86
CA HIS A 8 2.66 7.64 6.41
C HIS A 8 2.10 6.58 5.48
N PHE A 9 2.70 6.48 4.31
CA PHE A 9 2.40 5.45 3.33
C PHE A 9 3.62 4.55 3.20
N VAL A 10 3.38 3.24 3.15
CA VAL A 10 4.43 2.23 3.05
C VAL A 10 4.02 1.29 1.94
N ASP A 11 4.69 1.40 0.79
CA ASP A 11 4.48 0.59 -0.41
C ASP A 11 2.98 0.45 -0.75
N ALA A 12 2.30 1.58 -0.90
CA ALA A 12 0.85 1.65 -0.99
C ALA A 12 0.38 2.81 -1.88
N SER A 13 -0.78 2.65 -2.52
CA SER A 13 -1.46 3.72 -3.24
C SER A 13 -1.75 4.93 -2.34
N ILE A 14 -1.58 6.13 -2.88
CA ILE A 14 -2.06 7.36 -2.23
C ILE A 14 -3.52 7.56 -2.63
N PRO A 15 -4.47 7.65 -1.68
CA PRO A 15 -5.88 7.75 -2.00
C PRO A 15 -6.19 9.06 -2.73
N GLN A 16 -7.18 9.09 -3.62
CA GLN A 16 -7.65 10.32 -4.28
C GLN A 16 -9.16 10.45 -4.12
N ASP A 17 -9.65 11.69 -3.95
CA ASP A 17 -11.06 11.94 -3.66
C ASP A 17 -11.95 11.44 -4.79
N GLN A 18 -13.01 10.72 -4.42
CA GLN A 18 -13.99 10.09 -5.31
C GLN A 18 -13.44 9.01 -6.25
N LEU A 19 -12.14 8.74 -6.27
CA LEU A 19 -11.60 7.62 -7.04
C LEU A 19 -11.86 6.31 -6.30
N THR A 20 -12.02 5.26 -7.10
CA THR A 20 -12.12 3.89 -6.59
C THR A 20 -10.73 3.29 -6.40
N ARG A 21 -10.64 2.17 -5.67
CA ARG A 21 -9.37 1.43 -5.56
C ARG A 21 -8.88 0.96 -6.92
N LEU A 22 -9.81 0.54 -7.77
CA LEU A 22 -9.52 0.06 -9.12
C LEU A 22 -8.99 1.18 -10.02
N ASP A 23 -9.48 2.41 -9.89
CA ASP A 23 -8.94 3.57 -10.65
C ASP A 23 -7.49 3.87 -10.27
N MET A 24 -7.17 3.80 -8.98
CA MET A 24 -5.80 3.98 -8.48
C MET A 24 -4.88 2.86 -8.99
N MET A 25 -5.32 1.60 -8.89
CA MET A 25 -4.59 0.45 -9.43
C MET A 25 -4.37 0.54 -10.95
N LYS A 26 -5.35 1.05 -11.71
CA LYS A 26 -5.21 1.28 -13.17
C LYS A 26 -4.15 2.33 -13.50
N THR A 27 -3.93 3.28 -12.59
CA THR A 27 -2.89 4.32 -12.72
C THR A 27 -1.49 3.75 -12.45
N GLU A 28 -1.39 2.82 -11.50
CA GLU A 28 -0.15 2.13 -11.13
C GLU A 28 0.25 1.05 -12.15
N SER A 29 -0.70 0.20 -12.52
CA SER A 29 -0.53 -0.85 -13.52
C SER A 29 -1.87 -1.18 -14.17
N ARG A 30 -2.13 -0.56 -15.32
CA ARG A 30 -3.34 -0.81 -16.11
C ARG A 30 -3.53 -2.29 -16.42
N ALA A 31 -2.49 -2.96 -16.90
CA ALA A 31 -2.57 -4.36 -17.31
C ALA A 31 -2.94 -5.29 -16.15
N TRP A 32 -2.38 -5.05 -14.97
CA TRP A 32 -2.71 -5.85 -13.79
C TRP A 32 -4.12 -5.54 -13.27
N ALA A 33 -4.50 -4.26 -13.23
CA ALA A 33 -5.82 -3.85 -12.77
C ALA A 33 -6.94 -4.36 -13.69
N GLU A 34 -6.72 -4.41 -15.01
CA GLU A 34 -7.66 -4.99 -15.97
C GLU A 34 -7.84 -6.50 -15.76
N GLN A 35 -6.76 -7.24 -15.48
CA GLN A 35 -6.83 -8.66 -15.15
C GLN A 35 -7.59 -8.89 -13.84
N LEU A 36 -7.31 -8.07 -12.81
CA LEU A 36 -8.05 -8.13 -11.55
C LEU A 36 -9.54 -7.81 -11.77
N GLU A 37 -9.86 -6.77 -12.53
CA GLU A 37 -11.25 -6.39 -12.84
C GLU A 37 -11.99 -7.52 -13.55
N GLU A 38 -11.37 -8.16 -14.55
CA GLU A 38 -11.94 -9.31 -15.25
C GLU A 38 -12.22 -10.48 -14.31
N HIS A 39 -11.28 -10.78 -13.40
CA HIS A 39 -11.45 -11.82 -12.38
C HIS A 39 -12.63 -11.51 -11.43
N LEU A 40 -12.69 -10.28 -10.93
CA LEU A 40 -13.75 -9.82 -10.03
C LEU A 40 -15.13 -9.80 -10.72
N LEU A 41 -15.19 -9.43 -12.01
CA LEU A 41 -16.43 -9.45 -12.81
C LEU A 41 -16.97 -10.88 -13.01
N LYS A 42 -16.10 -11.88 -13.00
CA LYS A 42 -16.48 -13.31 -13.04
C LYS A 42 -16.89 -13.86 -11.67
N GLY A 43 -16.96 -13.01 -10.64
CA GLY A 43 -17.31 -13.40 -9.27
C GLY A 43 -16.13 -13.83 -8.41
N GLY A 44 -14.90 -13.63 -8.88
CA GLY A 44 -13.69 -13.82 -8.08
C GLY A 44 -13.58 -12.79 -6.94
N CYS A 45 -12.66 -13.06 -6.02
CA CYS A 45 -12.31 -12.14 -4.94
C CYS A 45 -10.80 -11.82 -4.98
N PHE A 46 -10.37 -10.83 -4.21
CA PHE A 46 -8.95 -10.55 -4.03
C PHE A 46 -8.66 -9.96 -2.63
N PRO A 47 -7.52 -10.29 -2.00
CA PRO A 47 -6.54 -11.30 -2.43
C PRO A 47 -7.02 -12.74 -2.21
N GLU A 48 -6.46 -13.68 -3.00
CA GLU A 48 -6.73 -15.13 -2.92
C GLU A 48 -5.41 -15.93 -2.90
N TRP A 49 -4.39 -15.42 -2.20
CA TRP A 49 -3.06 -16.02 -2.22
C TRP A 49 -2.99 -17.38 -1.53
N SER A 50 -2.26 -18.30 -2.13
CA SER A 50 -1.86 -19.58 -1.57
C SER A 50 -0.52 -19.50 -0.82
N ASP A 51 -0.23 -20.50 0.02
CA ASP A 51 1.07 -20.63 0.68
C ASP A 51 2.23 -20.70 -0.32
N THR A 52 2.04 -21.41 -1.44
CA THR A 52 3.04 -21.53 -2.51
C THR A 52 3.35 -20.18 -3.16
N GLU A 53 2.33 -19.36 -3.44
CA GLU A 53 2.55 -18.02 -4.00
C GLU A 53 3.25 -17.09 -3.01
N LEU A 54 2.94 -17.19 -1.71
CA LEU A 54 3.56 -16.36 -0.68
C LEU A 54 4.95 -16.83 -0.25
N GLN A 55 5.35 -18.06 -0.55
CA GLN A 55 6.61 -18.67 -0.09
C GLN A 55 7.84 -17.80 -0.38
N ALA A 56 7.92 -17.25 -1.60
CA ALA A 56 9.03 -16.39 -2.01
C ALA A 56 9.00 -15.00 -1.37
N HIS A 57 7.82 -14.53 -0.96
CA HIS A 57 7.61 -13.18 -0.43
C HIS A 57 7.66 -13.11 1.09
N ILE A 58 7.26 -14.17 1.78
CA ILE A 58 7.27 -14.28 3.24
C ILE A 58 7.93 -15.64 3.58
N PRO A 59 9.27 -15.70 3.70
CA PRO A 59 9.96 -16.99 3.87
C PRO A 59 9.62 -17.72 5.18
N ASN A 60 9.24 -16.97 6.23
CA ASN A 60 8.80 -17.54 7.50
C ASN A 60 7.42 -18.19 7.35
N GLU A 61 7.35 -19.52 7.56
CA GLU A 61 6.13 -20.31 7.43
C GLU A 61 5.04 -19.87 8.41
N ALA A 62 5.38 -19.62 9.68
CA ALA A 62 4.38 -19.20 10.67
C ALA A 62 3.73 -17.87 10.27
N HIS A 63 4.52 -16.90 9.79
CA HIS A 63 3.98 -15.62 9.30
C HIS A 63 3.12 -15.78 8.04
N ARG A 64 3.49 -16.68 7.11
CA ARG A 64 2.64 -17.00 5.94
C ARG A 64 1.31 -17.59 6.34
N GLN A 65 1.33 -18.62 7.18
CA GLN A 65 0.12 -19.31 7.59
C GLN A 65 -0.81 -18.37 8.34
N GLN A 66 -0.26 -17.49 9.18
CA GLN A 66 -1.03 -16.43 9.81
C GLN A 66 -1.64 -15.46 8.79
N THR A 67 -0.84 -14.98 7.83
CA THR A 67 -1.31 -14.08 6.75
C THR A 67 -2.48 -14.69 5.96
N ILE A 68 -2.38 -15.97 5.59
CA ILE A 68 -3.44 -16.69 4.88
C ILE A 68 -4.69 -16.83 5.75
N SER A 69 -4.52 -17.17 7.04
CA SER A 69 -5.64 -17.35 7.97
C SER A 69 -6.40 -16.06 8.27
N GLU A 70 -5.72 -14.91 8.22
CA GLU A 70 -6.29 -13.58 8.45
C GLU A 70 -6.71 -12.87 7.15
N MET A 71 -6.46 -13.49 6.00
CA MET A 71 -6.79 -12.93 4.69
C MET A 71 -8.30 -12.69 4.59
N ASN A 72 -8.67 -11.54 4.03
CA ASN A 72 -10.06 -11.12 3.87
C ASN A 72 -10.34 -10.78 2.40
N PRO A 73 -10.60 -11.79 1.54
CA PRO A 73 -10.87 -11.59 0.13
C PRO A 73 -12.10 -10.68 -0.07
N ARG A 74 -11.97 -9.70 -0.97
CA ARG A 74 -13.04 -8.75 -1.30
C ARG A 74 -13.51 -8.93 -2.73
N SER A 75 -14.79 -8.69 -2.98
CA SER A 75 -15.38 -8.75 -4.32
C SER A 75 -15.33 -7.41 -5.04
N LEU A 76 -15.79 -7.36 -6.29
CA LEU A 76 -15.81 -6.17 -7.16
C LEU A 76 -16.33 -4.90 -6.46
N ALA A 77 -17.39 -5.01 -5.66
CA ALA A 77 -18.03 -3.88 -5.00
C ALA A 77 -17.05 -3.09 -4.10
N PHE A 78 -16.11 -3.77 -3.44
CA PHE A 78 -15.10 -3.13 -2.61
C PHE A 78 -14.07 -2.34 -3.43
N PHE A 79 -13.68 -2.86 -4.59
CA PHE A 79 -12.67 -2.24 -5.45
C PHE A 79 -13.23 -1.08 -6.27
N THR A 80 -14.54 -1.09 -6.54
CA THR A 80 -15.27 -0.08 -7.32
C THR A 80 -16.03 0.92 -6.45
N GLU A 81 -15.94 0.80 -5.12
CA GLU A 81 -16.48 1.79 -4.18
C GLU A 81 -15.69 3.10 -4.29
N PRO A 82 -16.34 4.24 -4.56
CA PRO A 82 -15.70 5.55 -4.51
C PRO A 82 -15.26 5.87 -3.08
N ILE A 83 -14.02 6.33 -2.92
CA ILE A 83 -13.48 6.70 -1.61
C ILE A 83 -13.73 8.19 -1.36
N PRO A 84 -14.60 8.57 -0.41
CA PRO A 84 -14.74 9.98 -0.03
C PRO A 84 -13.53 10.43 0.78
N LEU A 85 -12.83 11.47 0.32
CA LEU A 85 -11.74 12.09 1.08
C LEU A 85 -12.10 13.54 1.42
N PRO A 86 -12.14 13.92 2.71
CA PRO A 86 -12.30 15.32 3.07
C PRO A 86 -11.12 16.13 2.53
N LYS A 87 -11.34 17.39 2.16
CA LYS A 87 -10.28 18.27 1.61
C LYS A 87 -9.11 18.42 2.59
N GLU A 88 -9.43 18.44 3.88
CA GLU A 88 -8.50 18.55 4.99
C GLU A 88 -7.69 17.27 5.19
N TRP A 89 -7.96 16.21 4.41
CA TRP A 89 -7.13 15.02 4.42
C TRP A 89 -5.69 15.47 4.14
N PHE A 90 -5.34 15.97 2.96
CA PHE A 90 -3.95 16.34 2.65
C PHE A 90 -3.38 17.56 3.39
N ALA A 91 -4.09 18.14 4.36
CA ALA A 91 -3.66 19.31 5.12
C ALA A 91 -2.71 19.00 6.30
N VAL A 92 -2.15 17.79 6.37
CA VAL A 92 -1.20 17.36 7.40
C VAL A 92 0.09 16.87 6.75
N PRO A 93 1.26 17.01 7.40
CA PRO A 93 2.51 16.47 6.90
C PRO A 93 2.39 14.99 6.57
N ALA A 94 2.97 14.57 5.46
CA ALA A 94 2.97 13.17 5.07
C ALA A 94 4.32 12.75 4.51
N GLY A 95 4.64 11.47 4.68
CA GLY A 95 5.85 10.86 4.14
C GLY A 95 5.56 9.49 3.55
N TYR A 96 6.49 9.03 2.72
CA TYR A 96 6.31 7.83 1.91
C TYR A 96 7.52 6.91 2.02
N ILE A 97 7.28 5.60 2.13
CA ILE A 97 8.32 4.58 2.03
C ILE A 97 7.98 3.69 0.85
N GLN A 98 8.88 3.58 -0.13
CA GLN A 98 8.71 2.68 -1.27
C GLN A 98 9.54 1.42 -1.06
N PHE A 99 8.93 0.24 -1.26
CA PHE A 99 9.66 -1.03 -1.31
C PHE A 99 9.86 -1.52 -2.74
N THR A 100 8.81 -1.47 -3.56
CA THR A 100 8.76 -2.10 -4.87
C THR A 100 8.50 -1.09 -6.00
N ASP A 101 8.94 -1.44 -7.21
CA ASP A 101 8.68 -0.66 -8.42
C ASP A 101 7.18 -0.61 -8.78
N ALA A 102 6.38 -1.56 -8.28
CA ALA A 102 4.93 -1.55 -8.44
C ALA A 102 4.29 -0.26 -7.88
N TYR A 103 4.91 0.34 -6.87
CA TYR A 103 4.48 1.61 -6.28
C TYR A 103 5.39 2.80 -6.65
N ALA A 104 6.04 2.75 -7.82
CA ALA A 104 6.80 3.90 -8.33
C ALA A 104 5.90 5.12 -8.60
N VAL A 105 4.66 4.90 -9.06
CA VAL A 105 3.71 6.00 -9.35
C VAL A 105 3.30 6.76 -8.07
N PRO A 106 2.83 6.10 -6.99
CA PRO A 106 2.52 6.82 -5.74
C PRO A 106 3.76 7.43 -5.09
N ALA A 107 4.93 6.79 -5.22
CA ALA A 107 6.19 7.38 -4.77
C ALA A 107 6.50 8.71 -5.50
N SER A 108 6.33 8.76 -6.82
CA SER A 108 6.48 10.00 -7.60
C SER A 108 5.45 11.07 -7.18
N GLN A 109 4.20 10.68 -6.92
CA GLN A 109 3.16 11.60 -6.44
C GLN A 109 3.50 12.19 -5.06
N ALA A 110 4.16 11.43 -4.19
CA ALA A 110 4.66 11.92 -2.91
C ALA A 110 5.80 12.94 -3.11
N GLU A 111 6.75 12.64 -4.01
CA GLU A 111 7.85 13.55 -4.36
C GLU A 111 7.33 14.86 -4.94
N ASP A 112 6.35 14.82 -5.85
CA ASP A 112 5.71 16.01 -6.44
C ASP A 112 5.01 16.89 -5.39
N GLN A 113 4.57 16.29 -4.29
CA GLN A 113 3.98 17.00 -3.14
C GLN A 113 5.03 17.48 -2.12
N GLY A 114 6.33 17.25 -2.38
CA GLY A 114 7.43 17.62 -1.49
C GLY A 114 7.50 16.78 -0.22
N TRP A 115 6.90 15.58 -0.21
CA TRP A 115 6.93 14.70 0.95
C TRP A 115 8.29 14.03 1.11
N PRO A 116 8.81 13.86 2.34
CA PRO A 116 9.95 12.99 2.60
C PRO A 116 9.69 11.58 2.07
N ILE A 117 10.61 11.09 1.23
CA ILE A 117 10.55 9.74 0.69
C ILE A 117 11.76 8.91 1.15
N THR A 118 11.48 7.69 1.59
CA THR A 118 12.51 6.67 1.84
C THR A 118 12.34 5.54 0.84
N ARG A 119 13.41 5.21 0.10
CA ARG A 119 13.41 4.04 -0.79
C ARG A 119 14.17 2.92 -0.10
N LEU A 120 13.49 1.81 0.17
CA LEU A 120 14.03 0.62 0.79
C LEU A 120 13.78 -0.57 -0.14
N PRO A 121 14.72 -0.91 -1.05
CA PRO A 121 14.51 -1.98 -2.01
C PRO A 121 14.20 -3.31 -1.32
N ALA A 122 12.95 -3.74 -1.40
CA ALA A 122 12.44 -4.92 -0.70
C ALA A 122 11.15 -5.45 -1.35
N GLY A 123 10.62 -6.58 -0.87
CA GLY A 123 9.31 -7.07 -1.30
C GLY A 123 8.15 -6.32 -0.63
N HIS A 124 6.96 -6.35 -1.24
CA HIS A 124 5.76 -5.69 -0.68
C HIS A 124 5.46 -6.12 0.78
N PHE A 125 5.67 -7.40 1.10
CA PHE A 125 5.46 -7.96 2.44
C PHE A 125 6.63 -7.76 3.41
N HIS A 126 7.58 -6.86 3.13
CA HIS A 126 8.81 -6.75 3.93
C HIS A 126 8.56 -6.42 5.41
N MET A 127 7.42 -5.81 5.74
CA MET A 127 6.92 -5.64 7.12
C MET A 127 6.88 -6.95 7.92
N LEU A 128 6.63 -8.09 7.27
CA LEU A 128 6.58 -9.43 7.88
C LEU A 128 7.92 -10.18 7.81
N VAL A 129 8.87 -9.68 7.01
CA VAL A 129 10.17 -10.30 6.74
C VAL A 129 11.25 -9.68 7.62
N ASP A 130 11.32 -8.35 7.65
CA ASP A 130 12.23 -7.58 8.49
C ASP A 130 11.49 -6.38 9.10
N PRO A 131 10.68 -6.61 10.15
CA PRO A 131 9.94 -5.53 10.81
C PRO A 131 10.86 -4.48 11.45
N VAL A 132 12.11 -4.84 11.79
CA VAL A 132 13.08 -3.91 12.39
C VAL A 132 13.53 -2.90 11.34
N ALA A 133 13.96 -3.37 10.16
CA ALA A 133 14.37 -2.49 9.06
C ALA A 133 13.23 -1.54 8.63
N VAL A 134 11.99 -2.03 8.56
CA VAL A 134 10.83 -1.19 8.23
C VAL A 134 10.54 -0.17 9.34
N SER A 135 10.65 -0.56 10.61
CA SER A 135 10.47 0.35 11.75
C SER A 135 11.52 1.45 11.77
N ASP A 136 12.78 1.12 11.51
CA ASP A 136 13.86 2.10 11.41
C ASP A 136 13.62 3.09 10.26
N ALA A 137 13.19 2.59 9.09
CA ALA A 137 12.83 3.44 7.95
C ALA A 137 11.66 4.39 8.28
N LEU A 138 10.64 3.90 8.99
CA LEU A 138 9.53 4.72 9.49
C LEU A 138 9.99 5.80 10.46
N ILE A 139 10.79 5.45 11.46
CA ILE A 139 11.31 6.41 12.46
C ILE A 139 12.16 7.50 11.78
N ASN A 140 13.03 7.10 10.86
CA ASN A 140 13.89 8.03 10.12
C ASN A 140 13.10 8.98 9.23
N MET A 141 12.07 8.49 8.54
CA MET A 141 11.18 9.32 7.73
C MET A 141 10.33 10.25 8.61
N LEU A 142 9.82 9.76 9.75
CA LEU A 142 9.09 10.57 10.74
C LEU A 142 9.94 11.73 11.26
N GLY A 143 11.23 11.51 11.51
CA GLY A 143 12.16 12.56 11.92
C GLY A 143 12.28 13.71 10.92
N GLN A 144 11.96 13.48 9.64
CA GLN A 144 12.00 14.51 8.60
C GLN A 144 10.71 15.33 8.51
N LEU A 145 9.63 14.90 9.18
CA LEU A 145 8.33 15.57 9.18
C LEU A 145 8.16 16.58 10.32
N VAL A 146 9.09 16.65 11.27
CA VAL A 146 9.01 17.49 12.48
C VAL A 146 9.67 18.87 12.26
N HIS A 147 9.50 19.46 11.08
CA HIS A 147 10.02 20.79 10.75
C HIS A 147 8.90 21.82 10.59
#